data_AF-A0A812I7Z1-F1
#
_entry.id   AF-A0A812I7Z1-F1
#
_cell.length_a   1.000
_cell.length_b   1.000
_cell.length_c   1.000
_cell.angle_alpha   90.00
_cell.angle_beta   90.00
_cell.angle_gamma   90.00
#
_symmetry.space_group_name_H-M   'P 1'
#
loop_
_entity.id
_entity.type
_entity.pdbx_description
1 polymer ?
#
loop_
_entity_poly.entity_id
_entity_poly.type
_entity_poly.pdbx_seq_one_letter_code
_entity_poly.pdbx_strand_id
1 'polypeptide(L)'
;MGHGSATALDRTIGEIARSMEETFAGDNWVMVVTSDSGGAASRRNSGGSNWPLRGNQGEVWEGGMRTQALVTGNQPELIKAVTKGRMYSNGFMHLVDWHATILQLAHTSPASRAPPNDLDGESLWNSLMQDAPSPRSEFISNVSGRGAAIRFGDYKLVLAPSGGRNPFTGEVQGLRWPVRSIDNVEYLATYDGQAAGPGWVLPKRWKLFNIRTDPTEEEDLAGLFKEEVAKLSARYEAALQGRKSFGSSMLRCPDGCDAVLAKAAEVMRKHSDNIALNKCPLQEAAYPFWEEAVNRAAKPFSPRYE
;
A
#
# COMPACT_ATOMS: atom_id res chain seq x y z
N MET A 1 19.18 -4.90 15.20
CA MET A 1 18.57 -6.13 14.62
C MET A 1 18.10 -5.97 13.16
N GLY A 2 17.80 -4.76 12.66
CA GLY A 2 17.26 -4.59 11.29
C GLY A 2 18.19 -4.92 10.11
N HIS A 3 19.52 -4.71 10.24
CA HIS A 3 20.46 -4.92 9.13
C HIS A 3 20.57 -6.38 8.68
N GLY A 4 20.57 -7.34 9.62
CA GLY A 4 20.64 -8.76 9.30
C GLY A 4 19.43 -9.24 8.48
N SER A 5 18.24 -8.70 8.78
CA SER A 5 17.02 -9.03 8.03
C SER A 5 17.02 -8.43 6.62
N ALA A 6 17.52 -7.20 6.44
CA ALA A 6 17.62 -6.59 5.11
C ALA A 6 18.65 -7.32 4.22
N THR A 7 19.82 -7.67 4.76
CA THR A 7 20.82 -8.47 4.04
C THR A 7 20.29 -9.86 3.68
N ALA A 8 19.56 -10.51 4.59
CA ALA A 8 18.94 -11.80 4.31
C ALA A 8 17.88 -11.68 3.20
N LEU A 9 17.03 -10.64 3.24
CA LEU A 9 16.02 -10.38 2.21
C LEU A 9 16.65 -10.15 0.84
N ASP A 10 17.69 -9.31 0.76
CA ASP A 10 18.42 -9.05 -0.48
C ASP A 10 19.01 -10.33 -1.08
N ARG A 11 19.68 -11.13 -0.24
CA ARG A 11 20.20 -12.44 -0.63
C ARG A 11 19.09 -13.36 -1.14
N THR A 12 17.97 -13.45 -0.44
CA THR A 12 16.84 -14.29 -0.83
C THR A 12 16.22 -13.83 -2.14
N ILE A 13 16.10 -12.52 -2.38
CA ILE A 13 15.64 -11.98 -3.67
C ILE A 13 16.60 -12.42 -4.79
N GLY A 14 17.91 -12.34 -4.57
CA GLY A 14 18.91 -12.83 -5.53
C GLY A 14 18.83 -14.34 -5.79
N GLU A 15 18.58 -15.15 -4.75
CA GLU A 15 18.38 -16.59 -4.87
C GLU A 15 17.09 -16.93 -5.65
N ILE A 16 15.99 -16.21 -5.40
CA ILE A 16 14.73 -16.35 -6.17
C ILE A 16 14.97 -15.97 -7.63
N ALA A 17 15.63 -14.84 -7.91
CA ALA A 17 15.91 -14.41 -9.27
C ALA A 17 16.72 -15.45 -10.06
N ARG A 18 17.76 -16.01 -9.46
CA ARG A 18 18.55 -17.09 -10.08
C ARG A 18 17.72 -18.35 -10.31
N SER A 19 16.89 -18.74 -9.33
CA SER A 19 16.01 -19.90 -9.47
C SER A 19 14.99 -19.71 -10.59
N MET A 20 14.47 -18.48 -10.78
CA MET A 20 13.60 -18.14 -11.90
C MET A 20 14.33 -18.28 -13.24
N GLU A 21 15.57 -17.78 -13.34
CA GLU A 21 16.40 -17.92 -14.55
C GLU A 21 16.67 -19.38 -14.93
N GLU A 22 16.99 -20.22 -13.94
CA GLU A 22 17.30 -21.65 -14.16
C GLU A 22 16.04 -22.47 -14.48
N THR A 23 14.95 -22.25 -13.73
CA THR A 23 13.73 -23.06 -13.83
C THR A 23 12.90 -22.69 -15.07
N PHE A 24 12.86 -21.40 -15.41
CA PHE A 24 12.06 -20.84 -16.50
C PHE A 24 12.94 -20.35 -17.66
N ALA A 25 14.10 -20.98 -17.88
CA ALA A 25 15.07 -20.61 -18.93
C ALA A 25 14.47 -20.57 -20.34
N GLY A 26 13.42 -21.35 -20.60
CA GLY A 26 12.69 -21.38 -21.88
C GLY A 26 11.45 -20.48 -21.92
N ASP A 27 11.06 -19.87 -20.80
CA ASP A 27 9.82 -19.10 -20.66
C ASP A 27 10.10 -17.62 -20.42
N ASN A 28 9.06 -16.80 -20.58
CA ASN A 28 9.10 -15.40 -20.18
C ASN A 28 8.56 -15.22 -18.76
N TRP A 29 9.29 -14.49 -17.94
CA TRP A 29 8.90 -14.19 -16.57
C TRP A 29 9.16 -12.72 -16.21
N VAL A 30 8.38 -12.26 -15.24
CA VAL A 30 8.48 -10.94 -14.61
C VAL A 30 8.43 -11.15 -13.11
N MET A 31 9.38 -10.58 -12.39
CA MET A 31 9.41 -10.51 -10.93
C MET A 31 9.22 -9.06 -10.49
N VAL A 32 8.27 -8.85 -9.59
CA VAL A 32 8.01 -7.56 -8.94
C VAL A 32 8.39 -7.68 -7.47
N VAL A 33 9.32 -6.83 -7.01
CA VAL A 33 9.68 -6.68 -5.61
C VAL A 33 9.14 -5.34 -5.14
N THR A 34 8.28 -5.32 -4.13
CA THR A 34 7.66 -4.08 -3.60
C THR A 34 7.44 -4.20 -2.09
N SER A 35 7.30 -3.07 -1.41
CA SER A 35 6.84 -3.03 -0.01
C SER A 35 5.33 -2.72 0.06
N ASP A 36 4.67 -3.20 1.11
CA ASP A 36 3.25 -2.93 1.40
C ASP A 36 3.01 -1.54 2.02
N SER A 37 4.05 -0.99 2.65
CA SER A 37 4.00 0.26 3.42
C SER A 37 5.40 0.84 3.61
N GLY A 38 5.45 2.07 4.11
CA GLY A 38 6.69 2.71 4.55
C GLY A 38 7.35 2.00 5.75
N GLY A 39 8.62 2.32 5.98
CA GLY A 39 9.39 1.78 7.10
C GLY A 39 8.83 2.17 8.47
N ALA A 40 8.93 1.23 9.42
CA ALA A 40 8.54 1.43 10.81
C ALA A 40 9.65 2.15 11.61
N ALA A 41 10.09 3.34 11.18
CA ALA A 41 11.25 4.01 11.77
C ALA A 41 11.02 4.42 13.25
N SER A 42 9.76 4.59 13.67
CA SER A 42 9.39 4.90 15.06
C SER A 42 9.41 3.70 16.02
N ARG A 43 9.58 2.46 15.54
CA ARG A 43 9.60 1.27 16.41
C ARG A 43 11.02 1.00 16.93
N ARG A 44 11.15 0.75 18.24
CA ARG A 44 12.40 0.24 18.84
C ARG A 44 12.81 -1.06 18.14
N ASN A 45 14.11 -1.19 17.87
CA ASN A 45 14.72 -2.32 17.15
C ASN A 45 14.29 -2.53 15.69
N SER A 46 13.52 -1.60 15.10
CA SER A 46 13.29 -1.54 13.65
C SER A 46 14.50 -0.97 12.92
N GLY A 47 14.80 -1.46 11.72
CA GLY A 47 15.82 -0.89 10.82
C GLY A 47 15.23 -0.12 9.64
N GLY A 48 13.92 0.16 9.65
CA GLY A 48 13.27 0.89 8.57
C GLY A 48 13.64 2.37 8.57
N SER A 49 13.86 2.93 7.37
CA SER A 49 14.06 4.37 7.17
C SER A 49 13.18 4.87 6.02
N ASN A 50 12.60 6.05 6.21
CA ASN A 50 11.80 6.75 5.19
C ASN A 50 12.46 8.05 4.74
N TRP A 51 13.70 8.32 5.17
CA TRP A 51 14.41 9.54 4.79
C TRP A 51 14.51 9.63 3.25
N PRO A 52 14.09 10.72 2.58
CA PRO A 52 13.63 12.02 3.08
C PRO A 52 12.13 12.35 2.82
N LEU A 53 11.21 11.37 2.78
CA LEU A 53 9.74 11.50 2.54
C LEU A 53 8.76 12.20 3.54
N ARG A 54 7.67 11.67 4.13
CA ARG A 54 7.08 12.21 5.40
C ARG A 54 6.48 11.12 6.30
N GLY A 55 6.59 11.15 7.63
CA GLY A 55 5.98 10.15 8.51
C GLY A 55 6.53 8.71 8.46
N ASN A 56 5.72 7.79 9.00
CA ASN A 56 6.06 6.39 9.31
C ASN A 56 5.01 5.40 8.81
N GLN A 57 5.34 4.11 8.87
CA GLN A 57 4.36 3.04 8.72
C GLN A 57 3.08 3.32 9.52
N GLY A 58 1.93 3.22 8.85
CA GLY A 58 0.62 3.48 9.46
C GLY A 58 0.24 4.96 9.53
N GLU A 59 0.87 5.81 8.72
CA GLU A 59 0.53 7.22 8.54
C GLU A 59 0.30 7.53 7.05
N VAL A 60 -0.50 8.56 6.77
CA VAL A 60 -0.86 8.97 5.39
C VAL A 60 0.15 9.92 4.72
N TRP A 61 1.26 10.17 5.41
CA TRP A 61 2.38 10.95 4.91
C TRP A 61 3.20 10.13 3.88
N GLU A 62 3.99 10.79 3.02
CA GLU A 62 4.71 10.13 1.91
C GLU A 62 5.60 8.99 2.38
N GLY A 63 6.30 9.12 3.49
CA GLY A 63 7.13 8.09 4.10
C GLY A 63 6.35 6.95 4.74
N GLY A 64 5.04 7.08 4.96
CA GLY A 64 4.17 5.96 5.36
C GLY A 64 3.60 5.18 4.18
N MET A 65 3.51 5.81 3.00
CA MET A 65 2.76 5.29 1.84
C MET A 65 3.62 5.03 0.60
N ARG A 66 4.63 5.86 0.34
CA ARG A 66 5.48 5.79 -0.84
C ARG A 66 6.60 4.78 -0.60
N THR A 67 6.50 3.67 -1.31
CA THR A 67 7.43 2.56 -1.26
C THR A 67 8.29 2.52 -2.50
N GLN A 68 9.38 1.75 -2.44
CA GLN A 68 10.16 1.39 -3.61
C GLN A 68 9.61 0.11 -4.22
N ALA A 69 9.63 0.03 -5.55
CA ALA A 69 9.34 -1.18 -6.28
C ALA A 69 10.41 -1.39 -7.36
N LEU A 70 10.80 -2.65 -7.55
CA LEU A 70 11.71 -3.11 -8.60
C LEU A 70 10.97 -4.11 -9.49
N VAL A 71 11.08 -3.92 -10.80
CA VAL A 71 10.58 -4.87 -11.80
C VAL A 71 11.78 -5.43 -12.56
N THR A 72 11.92 -6.74 -12.59
CA THR A 72 13.00 -7.44 -13.29
C THR A 72 12.48 -8.71 -13.96
N GLY A 73 13.24 -9.29 -14.89
CA GLY A 73 12.84 -10.48 -15.63
C GLY A 73 13.36 -10.53 -17.05
N ASN A 74 12.98 -11.58 -17.76
CA ASN A 74 13.38 -11.81 -19.15
C ASN A 74 12.26 -11.56 -20.18
N GLN A 75 11.09 -11.06 -19.75
CA GLN A 75 10.02 -10.67 -20.66
C GLN A 75 10.53 -9.71 -21.76
N PRO A 76 10.30 -9.95 -23.07
CA PRO A 76 10.93 -9.17 -24.13
C PRO A 76 10.65 -7.67 -24.08
N GLU A 77 9.44 -7.26 -23.66
CA GLU A 77 9.08 -5.86 -23.49
C GLU A 77 9.87 -5.20 -22.35
N LEU A 78 10.10 -5.92 -21.25
CA LEU A 78 10.90 -5.46 -20.11
C LEU A 78 12.39 -5.36 -20.47
N ILE A 79 12.93 -6.34 -21.19
CA ILE A 79 14.33 -6.31 -21.65
C ILE A 79 14.58 -5.09 -22.55
N LYS A 80 13.59 -4.71 -23.36
CA LYS A 80 13.64 -3.59 -24.32
C LYS A 80 13.08 -2.28 -23.76
N ALA A 81 12.70 -2.23 -22.48
CA ALA A 81 12.09 -1.07 -21.87
C ALA A 81 13.03 0.15 -21.93
N VAL A 82 12.47 1.32 -22.26
CA VAL A 82 13.17 2.61 -22.23
C VAL A 82 13.61 2.97 -20.80
N THR A 83 12.87 2.49 -19.80
CA THR A 83 13.12 2.66 -18.37
C THR A 83 14.13 1.67 -17.81
N LYS A 84 14.67 0.73 -18.59
CA LYS A 84 15.61 -0.28 -18.07
C LYS A 84 16.81 0.38 -17.39
N GLY A 85 17.04 0.01 -16.13
CA GLY A 85 18.11 0.59 -15.30
C GLY A 85 17.84 2.03 -14.82
N ARG A 86 16.60 2.52 -14.97
CA ARG A 86 16.17 3.86 -14.57
C ARG A 86 14.92 3.77 -13.69
N MET A 87 14.69 4.81 -12.91
CA MET A 87 13.42 4.98 -12.20
C MET A 87 12.38 5.53 -13.17
N TYR A 88 11.18 4.95 -13.16
CA TYR A 88 10.02 5.52 -13.83
C TYR A 88 9.73 6.94 -13.29
N SER A 89 9.54 7.90 -14.18
CA SER A 89 9.53 9.32 -13.81
C SER A 89 8.26 10.07 -14.18
N ASN A 90 7.43 9.49 -15.05
CA ASN A 90 6.32 10.19 -15.70
C ASN A 90 4.96 10.02 -14.99
N GLY A 91 4.95 10.03 -13.66
CA GLY A 91 3.74 9.99 -12.84
C GLY A 91 3.91 9.13 -11.59
N PHE A 92 2.79 8.61 -11.08
CA PHE A 92 2.79 7.74 -9.90
C PHE A 92 1.97 6.47 -10.13
N MET A 93 2.33 5.45 -9.36
CA MET A 93 1.64 4.17 -9.25
C MET A 93 1.10 4.02 -7.82
N HIS A 94 -0.02 3.34 -7.67
CA HIS A 94 -0.56 2.93 -6.39
C HIS A 94 -0.53 1.39 -6.28
N LEU A 95 -0.48 0.85 -5.05
CA LEU A 95 -0.38 -0.61 -4.83
C LEU A 95 -1.49 -1.40 -5.54
N VAL A 96 -2.70 -0.81 -5.65
CA VAL A 96 -3.86 -1.42 -6.31
C VAL A 96 -3.69 -1.62 -7.83
N ASP A 97 -2.75 -0.91 -8.45
CA ASP A 97 -2.46 -1.00 -9.89
C ASP A 97 -1.78 -2.29 -10.30
N TRP A 98 -1.08 -2.94 -9.35
CA TRP A 98 -0.43 -4.21 -9.64
C TRP A 98 -1.42 -5.25 -10.14
N HIS A 99 -2.66 -5.23 -9.64
CA HIS A 99 -3.69 -6.16 -10.12
C HIS A 99 -3.97 -5.99 -11.62
N ALA A 100 -4.33 -4.78 -12.06
CA ALA A 100 -4.62 -4.51 -13.48
C ALA A 100 -3.37 -4.69 -14.36
N THR A 101 -2.19 -4.34 -13.85
CA THR A 101 -0.90 -4.52 -14.53
C THR A 101 -0.57 -6.00 -14.76
N ILE A 102 -0.77 -6.85 -13.75
CA ILE A 102 -0.55 -8.30 -13.86
C ILE A 102 -1.58 -8.94 -14.79
N LEU A 103 -2.83 -8.49 -14.77
CA LEU A 103 -3.85 -8.97 -15.71
C LEU A 103 -3.48 -8.68 -17.16
N GLN A 104 -3.00 -7.47 -17.45
CA GLN A 104 -2.51 -7.13 -18.79
C GLN A 104 -1.34 -8.04 -19.21
N LEU A 105 -0.38 -8.26 -18.32
CA LEU A 105 0.76 -9.15 -18.56
C LEU A 105 0.35 -10.60 -18.82
N ALA A 106 -0.64 -11.08 -18.09
CA ALA A 106 -1.18 -12.43 -18.23
C ALA A 106 -2.14 -12.57 -19.43
N HIS A 107 -2.34 -11.50 -20.21
CA HIS A 107 -3.29 -11.43 -21.32
C HIS A 107 -4.70 -11.89 -20.91
N THR A 108 -5.11 -11.53 -19.70
CA THR A 108 -6.38 -11.95 -19.11
C THR A 108 -7.18 -10.77 -18.56
N SER A 109 -8.46 -11.01 -18.31
CA SER A 109 -9.37 -10.07 -17.64
C SER A 109 -9.67 -10.55 -16.23
N PRO A 110 -10.15 -9.68 -15.33
CA PRO A 110 -10.62 -10.13 -14.02
C PRO A 110 -11.65 -11.25 -14.20
N ALA A 111 -11.45 -12.37 -13.52
CA ALA A 111 -12.37 -13.51 -13.58
C ALA A 111 -13.65 -13.30 -12.74
N SER A 112 -13.85 -12.10 -12.17
CA SER A 112 -14.86 -11.88 -11.14
C SER A 112 -16.24 -11.55 -11.72
N ARG A 113 -17.25 -12.02 -10.98
CA ARG A 113 -18.66 -11.58 -11.04
C ARG A 113 -18.87 -10.17 -10.47
N ALA A 114 -17.80 -9.42 -10.20
CA ALA A 114 -17.91 -8.00 -9.91
C ALA A 114 -18.19 -7.27 -11.23
N PRO A 115 -19.02 -6.22 -11.24
CA PRO A 115 -19.21 -5.40 -12.43
C PRO A 115 -17.85 -5.10 -13.10
N PRO A 116 -17.76 -5.12 -14.45
CA PRO A 116 -16.51 -4.88 -15.20
C PRO A 116 -15.76 -3.58 -14.84
N ASN A 117 -16.34 -2.73 -14.00
CA ASN A 117 -15.87 -1.39 -13.61
C ASN A 117 -15.50 -1.27 -12.12
N ASP A 118 -15.35 -2.37 -11.37
CA ASP A 118 -15.09 -2.36 -9.91
C ASP A 118 -13.59 -2.41 -9.51
N LEU A 119 -12.67 -2.32 -10.48
CA LEU A 119 -11.25 -2.22 -10.15
C LEU A 119 -10.84 -0.77 -9.86
N ASP A 120 -10.34 -0.52 -8.66
CA ASP A 120 -9.66 0.75 -8.34
C ASP A 120 -8.31 0.90 -9.08
N GLY A 121 -7.74 -0.21 -9.57
CA GLY A 121 -6.43 -0.28 -10.23
C GLY A 121 -6.47 -0.08 -11.74
N GLU A 122 -5.44 0.58 -12.26
CA GLU A 122 -5.21 0.78 -13.69
C GLU A 122 -3.90 0.09 -14.09
N SER A 123 -3.80 -0.42 -15.32
CA SER A 123 -2.56 -1.05 -15.74
C SER A 123 -1.52 0.01 -16.08
N LEU A 124 -0.35 -0.08 -15.44
CA LEU A 124 0.80 0.79 -15.73
C LEU A 124 1.84 0.10 -16.63
N TRP A 125 1.59 -1.11 -17.13
CA TRP A 125 2.62 -1.86 -17.85
C TRP A 125 3.28 -1.05 -18.97
N ASN A 126 2.46 -0.41 -19.83
CA ASN A 126 2.97 0.42 -20.93
C ASN A 126 3.75 1.64 -20.44
N SER A 127 3.26 2.34 -19.40
CA SER A 127 3.94 3.48 -18.79
C SER A 127 5.28 3.08 -18.19
N LEU A 128 5.34 1.93 -17.50
CA LEU A 128 6.56 1.38 -16.96
C LEU A 128 7.56 1.00 -18.06
N MET A 129 7.14 0.50 -19.22
CA MET A 129 8.06 0.14 -20.30
C MET A 129 8.59 1.35 -21.09
N GLN A 130 7.75 2.37 -21.30
CA GLN A 130 8.04 3.48 -22.22
C GLN A 130 8.35 4.81 -21.53
N ASP A 131 8.30 4.87 -20.20
CA ASP A 131 8.26 6.12 -19.42
C ASP A 131 7.12 7.05 -19.90
N ALA A 132 6.04 6.46 -20.41
CA ALA A 132 4.85 7.20 -20.84
C ALA A 132 4.10 7.71 -19.61
N PRO A 133 3.29 8.78 -19.73
CA PRO A 133 2.51 9.31 -18.62
C PRO A 133 1.71 8.22 -17.90
N SER A 134 1.62 8.31 -16.57
CA SER A 134 0.79 7.38 -15.81
C SER A 134 -0.68 7.54 -16.22
N PRO A 135 -1.42 6.45 -16.49
CA PRO A 135 -2.88 6.52 -16.57
C PRO A 135 -3.48 6.98 -15.24
N ARG A 136 -2.80 6.66 -14.13
CA ARG A 136 -3.20 7.06 -12.79
C ARG A 136 -2.96 8.54 -12.57
N SER A 137 -4.07 9.25 -12.41
CA SER A 137 -4.10 10.66 -12.03
C SER A 137 -4.47 10.89 -10.56
N GLU A 138 -5.00 9.87 -9.88
CA GLU A 138 -5.54 9.99 -8.52
C GLU A 138 -5.21 8.79 -7.63
N PHE A 139 -5.06 9.01 -6.32
CA PHE A 139 -5.31 7.97 -5.32
C PHE A 139 -5.95 8.55 -4.07
N ILE A 140 -6.62 7.68 -3.29
CA ILE A 140 -7.16 8.00 -1.98
C ILE A 140 -6.61 7.00 -0.97
N SER A 141 -6.25 7.48 0.22
CA SER A 141 -5.81 6.66 1.33
C SER A 141 -6.49 7.10 2.62
N ASN A 142 -6.78 6.12 3.47
CA ASN A 142 -7.32 6.35 4.79
C ASN A 142 -6.68 5.35 5.74
N VAL A 143 -6.08 5.86 6.81
CA VAL A 143 -5.61 5.04 7.93
C VAL A 143 -6.55 5.28 9.10
N SER A 144 -7.30 4.23 9.47
CA SER A 144 -8.33 4.27 10.52
C SER A 144 -7.88 5.07 11.74
N GLY A 145 -8.57 6.17 12.01
CA GLY A 145 -8.30 7.09 13.13
C GLY A 145 -7.06 7.98 12.97
N ARG A 146 -6.09 7.64 12.10
CA ARG A 146 -4.77 8.29 11.99
C ARG A 146 -4.65 9.31 10.87
N GLY A 147 -5.48 9.22 9.83
CA GLY A 147 -5.61 10.30 8.85
C GLY A 147 -6.18 9.85 7.52
N ALA A 148 -6.42 10.83 6.66
CA ALA A 148 -6.85 10.64 5.29
C ALA A 148 -5.96 11.43 4.34
N ALA A 149 -5.80 10.94 3.12
CA ALA A 149 -5.15 11.66 2.05
C ALA A 149 -5.83 11.41 0.70
N ILE A 150 -5.80 12.41 -0.15
CA ILE A 150 -6.09 12.30 -1.58
C ILE A 150 -4.94 12.95 -2.34
N ARG A 151 -4.48 12.31 -3.40
CA ARG A 151 -3.55 12.91 -4.36
C ARG A 151 -4.22 13.00 -5.71
N PHE A 152 -4.13 14.16 -6.35
CA PHE A 152 -4.50 14.34 -7.75
C PHE A 152 -3.37 15.08 -8.48
N GLY A 153 -2.75 14.42 -9.45
CA GLY A 153 -1.56 14.94 -10.13
C GLY A 153 -0.42 15.21 -9.13
N ASP A 154 0.07 16.46 -9.12
CA ASP A 154 1.16 16.89 -8.25
C ASP A 154 0.71 17.22 -6.82
N TYR A 155 -0.58 17.49 -6.61
CA TYR A 155 -1.09 17.95 -5.33
C TYR A 155 -1.60 16.80 -4.47
N LYS A 156 -1.22 16.82 -3.20
CA LYS A 156 -1.71 15.91 -2.17
C LYS A 156 -2.35 16.70 -1.03
N LEU A 157 -3.59 16.37 -0.72
CA LEU A 157 -4.33 16.92 0.41
C LEU A 157 -4.34 15.90 1.54
N VAL A 158 -3.96 16.33 2.74
CA VAL A 158 -3.81 15.47 3.92
C VAL A 158 -4.63 15.99 5.09
N LEU A 159 -5.44 15.10 5.68
CA LEU A 159 -6.14 15.30 6.95
C LEU A 159 -5.52 14.39 8.00
N ALA A 160 -4.45 14.84 8.62
CA ALA A 160 -3.76 14.12 9.69
C ALA A 160 -3.25 15.11 10.75
N PRO A 161 -3.17 14.68 12.03
CA PRO A 161 -2.49 15.45 13.07
C PRO A 161 -1.09 15.88 12.60
N SER A 162 -0.61 17.05 13.03
CA SER A 162 0.80 17.44 12.83
C SER A 162 1.76 16.76 13.82
N GLY A 163 1.22 16.06 14.82
CA GLY A 163 1.91 15.49 15.98
C GLY A 163 1.29 14.17 16.42
N GLY A 164 2.02 13.36 17.19
CA GLY A 164 1.57 12.09 17.74
C GLY A 164 2.08 11.89 19.17
N ARG A 165 1.50 10.95 19.92
CA ARG A 165 2.10 10.53 21.19
C ARG A 165 3.13 9.45 20.93
N ASN A 166 4.32 9.61 21.50
CA ASN A 166 5.30 8.54 21.56
C ASN A 166 4.67 7.35 22.30
N PRO A 167 4.61 6.16 21.67
CA PRO A 167 3.95 5.01 22.29
C PRO A 167 4.72 4.42 23.47
N PHE A 168 5.97 4.83 23.69
CA PHE A 168 6.85 4.35 24.75
C PHE A 168 6.97 5.33 25.91
N THR A 169 7.05 6.64 25.64
CA THR A 169 7.17 7.68 26.68
C THR A 169 5.83 8.34 27.01
N GLY A 170 4.83 8.20 26.14
CA GLY A 170 3.52 8.87 26.27
C GLY A 170 3.54 10.36 25.92
N GLU A 171 4.72 10.91 25.60
CA GLU A 171 4.94 12.33 25.31
C GLU A 171 4.38 12.73 23.95
N VAL A 172 3.91 13.97 23.85
CA VAL A 172 3.49 14.57 22.58
C VAL A 172 4.75 14.95 21.80
N GLN A 173 4.97 14.28 20.67
CA GLN A 173 6.07 14.54 19.75
C GLN A 173 5.49 15.05 18.42
N GLY A 174 6.15 16.02 17.80
CA GLY A 174 5.79 16.44 16.45
C GLY A 174 5.97 15.25 15.48
N LEU A 175 5.08 15.07 14.50
CA LEU A 175 5.32 14.17 13.39
C LEU A 175 6.31 14.88 12.45
N ARG A 176 7.58 15.00 12.88
CA ARG A 176 8.68 15.61 12.13
C ARG A 176 9.81 14.62 11.89
N TRP A 177 9.77 14.04 10.71
CA TRP A 177 10.60 14.39 9.58
C TRP A 177 12.12 14.66 9.64
N PRO A 178 12.93 13.97 8.79
CA PRO A 178 13.14 12.52 8.73
C PRO A 178 14.28 12.05 9.65
N VAL A 179 14.36 10.73 9.87
CA VAL A 179 15.44 10.10 10.63
C VAL A 179 16.59 9.71 9.69
N ARG A 180 17.74 10.39 9.79
CA ARG A 180 18.97 10.01 9.06
C ARG A 180 19.63 8.77 9.64
N SER A 181 19.31 8.40 10.88
CA SER A 181 20.01 7.34 11.59
C SER A 181 19.33 5.99 11.41
N ILE A 182 20.16 4.99 11.10
CA ILE A 182 19.80 3.58 11.07
C ILE A 182 19.80 2.99 12.49
N ASP A 183 20.29 3.77 13.47
CA ASP A 183 20.22 3.50 14.89
C ASP A 183 19.10 4.32 15.53
N ASN A 184 18.04 3.61 15.92
CA ASN A 184 16.89 4.17 16.60
C ASN A 184 17.17 4.57 18.06
N VAL A 185 18.31 4.19 18.64
CA VAL A 185 18.73 4.63 19.98
C VAL A 185 19.12 6.11 19.97
N GLU A 186 19.86 6.56 18.95
CA GLU A 186 20.24 7.97 18.78
C GLU A 186 19.02 8.85 18.44
N TYR A 187 18.06 8.31 17.67
CA TYR A 187 16.75 8.95 17.44
C TYR A 187 16.01 9.23 18.75
N LEU A 188 15.88 8.23 19.63
CA LEU A 188 15.19 8.40 20.92
C LEU A 188 15.95 9.38 21.83
N ALA A 189 17.29 9.29 21.86
CA ALA A 189 18.12 10.15 22.71
C ALA A 189 18.14 11.63 22.27
N THR A 190 18.06 11.91 20.96
CA THR A 190 18.06 13.28 20.43
C THR A 190 16.70 13.97 20.63
N TYR A 191 15.61 13.20 20.71
CA TYR A 191 14.24 13.72 20.83
C TYR A 191 13.70 13.80 22.26
N ASP A 192 14.26 13.05 23.22
CA ASP A 192 13.99 13.25 24.66
C ASP A 192 14.41 14.68 25.13
N GLY A 193 15.21 15.41 24.33
CA GLY A 193 15.66 16.78 24.62
C GLY A 193 14.83 17.92 24.02
N GLN A 194 13.90 17.66 23.10
CA GLN A 194 13.04 18.69 22.51
C GLN A 194 11.59 18.47 22.93
N ALA A 195 11.28 18.86 24.17
CA ALA A 195 9.91 18.94 24.67
C ALA A 195 9.07 19.86 23.76
N ALA A 196 8.24 19.26 22.92
CA ALA A 196 7.26 19.99 22.13
C ALA A 196 6.11 20.41 23.07
N GLY A 197 6.00 21.71 23.33
CA GLY A 197 4.99 22.25 24.23
C GLY A 197 3.53 21.97 23.79
N PRO A 198 2.54 22.33 24.62
CA PRO A 198 1.12 21.99 24.45
C PRO A 198 0.43 22.45 23.15
N GLY A 199 1.11 23.18 22.25
CA GLY A 199 0.57 23.67 20.96
C GLY A 199 0.87 22.79 19.72
N TRP A 200 1.54 21.65 19.87
CA TRP A 200 2.07 20.87 18.73
C TRP A 200 1.14 19.81 18.13
N VAL A 201 0.04 19.46 18.82
CA VAL A 201 -1.06 18.70 18.23
C VAL A 201 -2.09 19.68 17.73
N LEU A 202 -1.87 20.18 16.52
CA LEU A 202 -2.89 20.96 15.84
C LEU A 202 -4.10 20.05 15.53
N PRO A 203 -5.33 20.57 15.67
CA PRO A 203 -6.53 19.82 15.29
C PRO A 203 -6.43 19.37 13.83
N LYS A 204 -7.10 18.27 13.52
CA LYS A 204 -7.17 17.75 12.14
C LYS A 204 -7.76 18.86 11.25
N ARG A 205 -6.90 19.44 10.41
CA ARG A 205 -7.28 20.35 9.33
C ARG A 205 -6.62 19.86 8.05
N TRP A 206 -7.23 20.19 6.92
CA TRP A 206 -6.62 19.94 5.62
C TRP A 206 -5.30 20.72 5.49
N LYS A 207 -4.30 20.02 4.96
CA LYS A 207 -3.00 20.54 4.54
C LYS A 207 -2.78 20.15 3.10
N LEU A 208 -2.15 21.02 2.32
CA LEU A 208 -1.92 20.80 0.90
C LEU A 208 -0.43 20.84 0.61
N PHE A 209 0.07 19.87 -0.14
CA PHE A 209 1.46 19.79 -0.56
C PHE A 209 1.56 19.58 -2.06
N ASN A 210 2.56 20.18 -2.69
CA ASN A 210 2.94 19.85 -4.07
C ASN A 210 4.04 18.78 -4.02
N ILE A 211 3.68 17.52 -4.21
CA ILE A 211 4.59 16.37 -4.04
C ILE A 211 5.69 16.34 -5.10
N ARG A 212 5.49 16.98 -6.25
CA ARG A 212 6.51 17.05 -7.29
C ARG A 212 7.68 17.95 -6.86
N THR A 213 7.39 19.09 -6.24
CA THR A 213 8.41 20.06 -5.83
C THR A 213 8.78 19.96 -4.34
N ASP A 214 7.89 19.40 -3.53
CA ASP A 214 8.03 19.16 -2.10
C ASP A 214 7.59 17.71 -1.76
N PRO A 215 8.42 16.69 -2.09
CA PRO A 215 8.16 15.31 -1.72
C PRO A 215 8.31 15.05 -0.21
N THR A 216 8.75 16.06 0.53
CA THR A 216 9.10 16.06 1.95
C THR A 216 7.92 16.51 2.82
N GLU A 217 6.86 17.05 2.17
CA GLU A 217 5.65 17.58 2.80
C GLU A 217 5.99 18.61 3.91
N GLU A 218 6.95 19.48 3.61
CA GLU A 218 7.44 20.55 4.49
C GLU A 218 6.59 21.82 4.40
N GLU A 219 6.13 22.16 3.20
CA GLU A 219 5.44 23.42 2.93
C GLU A 219 3.92 23.20 2.79
N ASP A 220 3.18 23.54 3.84
CA ASP A 220 1.70 23.51 3.80
C ASP A 220 1.15 24.71 3.01
N LEU A 221 0.67 24.42 1.80
CA LEU A 221 0.13 25.36 0.83
C LEU A 221 -1.37 25.65 1.03
N ALA A 222 -2.04 25.03 2.01
CA ALA A 222 -3.50 25.10 2.13
C ALA A 222 -4.03 26.54 2.32
N GLY A 223 -3.26 27.41 2.98
CA GLY A 223 -3.62 28.82 3.16
C GLY A 223 -3.55 29.66 1.89
N LEU A 224 -2.67 29.28 0.96
CA LEU A 224 -2.40 29.97 -0.30
C LEU A 224 -3.31 29.48 -1.43
N PHE A 225 -3.57 28.17 -1.49
CA PHE A 225 -4.32 27.52 -2.58
C PHE A 225 -5.67 26.99 -2.10
N LYS A 226 -6.51 27.90 -1.59
CA LYS A 226 -7.82 27.56 -1.00
C LYS A 226 -8.77 26.87 -1.98
N GLU A 227 -8.72 27.24 -3.26
CA GLU A 227 -9.53 26.61 -4.31
C GLU A 227 -9.12 25.16 -4.55
N GLU A 228 -7.82 24.86 -4.60
CA GLU A 228 -7.33 23.48 -4.77
C GLU A 228 -7.69 22.63 -3.54
N VAL A 229 -7.62 23.20 -2.33
CA VAL A 229 -8.11 22.53 -1.10
C VAL A 229 -9.60 22.20 -1.21
N ALA A 230 -10.43 23.14 -1.64
CA ALA A 230 -11.88 22.93 -1.78
C ALA A 230 -12.17 21.85 -2.82
N LYS A 231 -11.47 21.86 -3.96
CA LYS A 231 -11.60 20.87 -5.03
C LYS A 231 -11.22 19.47 -4.57
N LEU A 232 -10.04 19.31 -3.95
CA LEU A 232 -9.56 18.01 -3.51
C LEU A 232 -10.36 17.45 -2.33
N SER A 233 -10.78 18.30 -1.39
CA SER A 233 -11.66 17.85 -0.29
C SER A 233 -13.03 17.43 -0.80
N ALA A 234 -13.66 18.18 -1.70
CA ALA A 234 -14.92 17.78 -2.33
C ALA A 234 -14.79 16.46 -3.10
N ARG A 235 -13.66 16.26 -3.80
CA ARG A 235 -13.38 15.01 -4.52
C ARG A 235 -13.16 13.82 -3.59
N TYR A 236 -12.47 14.03 -2.47
CA TYR A 236 -12.34 13.02 -1.41
C TYR A 236 -13.71 12.62 -0.86
N GLU A 237 -14.55 13.57 -0.49
CA GLU A 237 -15.90 13.29 0.03
C GLU A 237 -16.77 12.57 -1.00
N ALA A 238 -16.76 13.02 -2.26
CA ALA A 238 -17.49 12.37 -3.35
C ALA A 238 -17.04 10.91 -3.57
N ALA A 239 -15.74 10.63 -3.48
CA ALA A 239 -15.23 9.28 -3.61
C ALA A 239 -15.62 8.37 -2.45
N LEU A 240 -15.93 8.91 -1.27
CA LEU A 240 -16.47 8.15 -0.15
C LEU A 240 -17.99 7.92 -0.25
N GLN A 241 -18.71 8.76 -1.00
CA GLN A 241 -20.15 8.60 -1.20
C GLN A 241 -20.45 7.31 -1.98
N GLY A 242 -21.30 6.46 -1.40
CA GLY A 242 -21.69 5.17 -2.01
C GLY A 242 -20.67 4.04 -1.84
N ARG A 243 -19.44 4.31 -1.37
CA ARG A 243 -18.47 3.27 -1.02
C ARG A 243 -18.77 2.75 0.39
N LYS A 244 -19.09 1.45 0.49
CA LYS A 244 -19.14 0.76 1.78
C LYS A 244 -17.72 0.71 2.33
N SER A 245 -17.49 1.26 3.52
CA SER A 245 -16.19 1.15 4.19
C SER A 245 -15.84 -0.32 4.40
N PHE A 246 -14.56 -0.68 4.37
CA PHE A 246 -14.09 -2.04 4.62
C PHE A 246 -14.55 -2.59 6.00
N GLY A 247 -14.95 -1.71 6.94
CA GLY A 247 -15.57 -2.12 8.21
C GLY A 247 -17.06 -2.49 8.12
N SER A 248 -17.75 -2.07 7.07
CA SER A 248 -19.12 -2.49 6.73
C SER A 248 -19.16 -3.57 5.64
N SER A 249 -18.05 -3.74 4.90
CA SER A 249 -17.86 -4.76 3.86
C SER A 249 -16.83 -5.82 4.22
N MET A 250 -16.30 -5.86 5.46
CA MET A 250 -15.91 -7.14 6.03
C MET A 250 -17.16 -7.99 5.82
N LEU A 251 -17.03 -9.03 5.01
CA LEU A 251 -17.91 -10.18 5.09
C LEU A 251 -18.08 -10.43 6.58
N ARG A 252 -19.17 -9.93 7.18
CA ARG A 252 -19.52 -10.28 8.54
C ARG A 252 -19.70 -11.77 8.41
N CYS A 253 -18.79 -12.53 9.01
CA CYS A 253 -18.89 -13.97 9.12
C CYS A 253 -20.34 -14.25 9.53
N PRO A 254 -21.19 -14.82 8.66
CA PRO A 254 -22.52 -15.22 9.07
C PRO A 254 -22.37 -16.29 10.16
N ASP A 255 -23.41 -16.54 10.94
CA ASP A 255 -23.38 -17.63 11.91
C ASP A 255 -22.90 -18.94 11.25
N GLY A 256 -21.87 -19.56 11.84
CA GLY A 256 -21.22 -20.77 11.32
C GLY A 256 -19.95 -20.56 10.46
N CYS A 257 -19.47 -19.32 10.31
CA CYS A 257 -18.24 -19.01 9.61
C CYS A 257 -16.97 -19.59 10.26
N ASP A 258 -16.99 -19.90 11.55
CA ASP A 258 -15.88 -20.55 12.25
C ASP A 258 -15.57 -21.94 11.66
N ALA A 259 -16.59 -22.66 11.17
CA ALA A 259 -16.40 -23.94 10.50
C ALA A 259 -15.70 -23.77 9.13
N VAL A 260 -15.97 -22.66 8.45
CA VAL A 260 -15.41 -22.29 7.15
C VAL A 260 -13.95 -21.84 7.32
N LEU A 261 -13.67 -21.00 8.32
CA LEU A 261 -12.31 -20.61 8.72
C LEU A 261 -11.49 -21.81 9.21
N ALA A 262 -12.07 -22.70 10.02
CA ALA A 262 -11.41 -23.92 10.49
C ALA A 262 -11.05 -24.85 9.31
N LYS A 263 -11.94 -24.99 8.33
CA LYS A 263 -11.69 -25.79 7.14
C LYS A 263 -10.65 -25.14 6.20
N ALA A 264 -10.65 -23.81 6.07
CA ALA A 264 -9.60 -23.09 5.34
C ALA A 264 -8.23 -23.29 5.99
N ALA A 265 -8.17 -23.15 7.32
CA ALA A 265 -6.95 -23.40 8.09
C ALA A 265 -6.49 -24.85 7.95
N GLU A 266 -7.40 -25.83 8.00
CA GLU A 266 -7.10 -27.24 7.78
C GLU A 266 -6.53 -27.51 6.38
N VAL A 267 -7.15 -26.96 5.34
CA VAL A 267 -6.70 -27.09 3.94
C VAL A 267 -5.33 -26.44 3.75
N MET A 268 -5.14 -25.20 4.23
CA MET A 268 -3.84 -24.52 4.15
C MET A 268 -2.75 -25.28 4.89
N ARG A 269 -3.06 -25.85 6.06
CA ARG A 269 -2.12 -26.66 6.85
C ARG A 269 -1.84 -28.03 6.23
N LYS A 270 -2.75 -28.56 5.41
CA LYS A 270 -2.58 -29.83 4.69
C LYS A 270 -1.76 -29.68 3.40
N HIS A 271 -1.71 -28.47 2.84
CA HIS A 271 -1.00 -28.16 1.61
C HIS A 271 0.27 -27.33 1.82
N SER A 272 0.56 -26.85 3.04
CA SER A 272 1.78 -26.09 3.37
C SER A 272 3.07 -26.85 3.07
N ASP A 273 3.04 -28.18 3.17
CA ASP A 273 4.22 -29.03 3.03
C ASP A 273 4.40 -29.58 1.59
N ASN A 274 3.46 -29.26 0.68
CA ASN A 274 3.39 -29.78 -0.68
C ASN A 274 3.17 -28.68 -1.73
N ILE A 275 3.77 -27.51 -1.53
CA ILE A 275 3.77 -26.44 -2.55
C ILE A 275 4.79 -26.81 -3.63
N ALA A 276 4.39 -27.67 -4.57
CA ALA A 276 5.01 -27.69 -5.87
C ALA A 276 4.64 -26.38 -6.58
N LEU A 277 5.55 -25.40 -6.55
CA LEU A 277 5.36 -24.04 -7.08
C LEU A 277 4.79 -24.03 -8.51
N ASN A 278 5.05 -25.07 -9.30
CA ASN A 278 4.63 -25.20 -10.70
C ASN A 278 3.20 -25.75 -10.88
N LYS A 279 2.45 -26.02 -9.80
CA LYS A 279 1.05 -26.48 -9.84
C LYS A 279 0.17 -25.72 -8.85
N CYS A 280 0.46 -24.45 -8.56
CA CYS A 280 -0.34 -23.67 -7.64
C CYS A 280 -1.73 -23.40 -8.25
N PRO A 281 -2.83 -24.05 -7.80
CA PRO A 281 -4.16 -23.76 -8.27
C PRO A 281 -4.76 -22.76 -7.28
N LEU A 282 -4.16 -21.56 -7.18
CA LEU A 282 -4.68 -20.49 -6.33
C LEU A 282 -6.10 -20.07 -6.75
N GLN A 283 -6.48 -20.37 -8.00
CA GLN A 283 -7.86 -20.24 -8.46
C GLN A 283 -8.79 -21.32 -7.88
N GLU A 284 -8.40 -22.59 -7.76
CA GLU A 284 -9.34 -23.63 -7.29
C GLU A 284 -9.56 -23.63 -5.77
N ALA A 285 -8.59 -23.17 -4.97
CA ALA A 285 -8.73 -23.15 -3.51
C ALA A 285 -9.62 -22.00 -2.99
N ALA A 286 -9.73 -20.89 -3.74
CA ALA A 286 -10.51 -19.72 -3.33
C ALA A 286 -11.95 -19.69 -3.88
N TYR A 287 -12.21 -20.42 -4.99
CA TYR A 287 -13.49 -20.37 -5.70
C TYR A 287 -14.68 -21.00 -4.95
N PRO A 288 -14.58 -22.19 -4.33
CA PRO A 288 -15.72 -22.81 -3.63
C PRO A 288 -16.17 -22.01 -2.40
N PHE A 289 -15.24 -21.32 -1.73
CA PHE A 289 -15.50 -20.49 -0.56
C PHE A 289 -16.38 -19.28 -0.89
N TRP A 290 -16.21 -18.71 -2.08
CA TRP A 290 -16.94 -17.52 -2.50
C TRP A 290 -18.37 -17.83 -2.96
N GLU A 291 -18.60 -18.96 -3.65
CA GLU A 291 -19.97 -19.32 -4.07
C GLU A 291 -20.88 -19.67 -2.88
N GLU A 292 -20.36 -20.36 -1.87
CA GLU A 292 -21.15 -20.69 -0.68
C GLU A 292 -21.46 -19.44 0.16
N ALA A 293 -20.51 -18.51 0.28
CA ALA A 293 -20.71 -17.24 0.99
C ALA A 293 -21.75 -16.35 0.28
N VAL A 294 -21.71 -16.25 -1.05
CA VAL A 294 -22.66 -15.46 -1.85
C VAL A 294 -24.07 -16.04 -1.80
N ASN A 295 -24.21 -17.37 -1.93
CA ASN A 295 -25.52 -18.04 -1.85
C ASN A 295 -26.16 -17.91 -0.46
N ARG A 296 -25.36 -17.81 0.61
CA ARG A 296 -25.87 -17.56 1.96
C ARG A 296 -26.22 -16.08 2.20
N ALA A 297 -25.48 -15.15 1.61
CA ALA A 297 -25.75 -13.71 1.69
C ALA A 297 -26.98 -13.25 0.87
N ALA A 298 -27.42 -14.04 -0.11
CA ALA A 298 -28.58 -13.76 -0.94
C ALA A 298 -29.95 -14.09 -0.29
N LYS A 299 -29.97 -14.67 0.92
CA LYS A 299 -31.23 -14.98 1.61
C LYS A 299 -31.80 -13.72 2.30
N PRO A 300 -33.08 -13.36 2.09
CA PRO A 300 -33.67 -12.21 2.76
C PRO A 300 -33.73 -12.42 4.27
N PHE A 301 -33.43 -11.33 4.98
CA PHE A 301 -33.40 -11.28 6.44
C PHE A 301 -34.82 -11.49 7.02
N SER A 302 -34.98 -12.51 7.86
CA SER A 302 -36.16 -12.69 8.72
C SER A 302 -35.87 -11.98 10.04
N PRO A 303 -36.56 -10.88 10.39
CA PRO A 303 -36.40 -10.27 11.70
C PRO A 303 -37.11 -11.15 12.73
N ARG A 304 -36.35 -11.85 13.57
CA ARG A 304 -36.87 -12.31 14.87
C ARG A 304 -36.17 -11.53 15.95
N TYR A 305 -36.88 -10.53 16.45
CA TYR A 305 -36.78 -10.13 17.84
C TYR A 305 -37.61 -11.12 18.66
N GLU A 306 -36.96 -11.81 19.59
CA GLU A 306 -37.39 -11.97 20.99
C GLU A 306 -36.13 -11.88 21.86
#